data_AF-A0A961MTV7-F1
#
_entry.id   AF-A0A961MTV7-F1
#
_cell.length_a   1.000
_cell.length_b   1.000
_cell.length_c   1.000
_cell.angle_alpha   90.00
_cell.angle_beta   90.00
_cell.angle_gamma   90.00
#
_symmetry.space_group_name_H-M   'P 1'
#
loop_
_entity.id
_entity.type
_entity.pdbx_description
1 polymer ?
#
loop_
_entity_poly.entity_id
_entity_poly.type
_entity_poly.pdbx_seq_one_letter_code
_entity_poly.pdbx_strand_id
1 'polypeptide(L)'
;MNVSTPAPPVITRPAETIAAERMLLRPLREADTELLTRYVSDKRVALGTRSIPHPLPPGAAEAFIRASLVSGRDEDVWAIDGSSGGA
;
A
#
# COMPACT_ATOMS: atom_id res chain seq x y z
N MET A 1 -14.25 18.00 31.23
CA MET A 1 -13.79 16.63 30.91
C MET A 1 -12.81 16.76 29.76
N ASN A 2 -11.52 16.48 29.97
CA ASN A 2 -10.52 16.51 28.92
C ASN A 2 -10.44 15.10 28.30
N VAL A 3 -10.97 14.92 27.09
CA VAL A 3 -10.73 13.72 26.29
C VAL A 3 -9.46 13.97 25.46
N SER A 4 -8.31 13.63 26.04
CA SER A 4 -7.10 13.45 25.25
C SER A 4 -7.27 12.21 24.37
N THR A 5 -7.54 12.41 23.08
CA THR A 5 -7.47 11.34 22.09
C THR A 5 -6.05 10.76 22.12
N PRO A 6 -5.85 9.46 22.40
CA PRO A 6 -4.52 8.87 22.32
C PRO A 6 -4.02 8.96 20.87
N ALA A 7 -2.75 9.29 20.69
CA ALA A 7 -2.11 9.25 19.38
C ALA A 7 -2.29 7.85 18.76
N PRO A 8 -2.52 7.75 17.44
CA PRO A 8 -2.69 6.45 16.80
C PRO A 8 -1.45 5.58 17.03
N PRO A 9 -1.61 4.25 17.15
CA PRO A 9 -0.49 3.35 17.30
C PRO A 9 0.43 3.45 16.08
N VAL A 10 1.70 3.72 16.33
CA VAL A 10 2.73 3.88 15.31
C VAL A 10 3.44 2.54 15.07
N ILE A 11 3.53 2.11 13.82
CA ILE A 11 4.14 0.84 13.43
C ILE A 11 5.65 1.02 13.26
N THR A 12 6.41 0.45 14.19
CA THR A 12 7.88 0.52 14.20
C THR A 12 8.54 -0.75 13.68
N ARG A 13 7.79 -1.86 13.58
CA ARG A 13 8.29 -3.13 13.04
C ARG A 13 8.45 -3.06 11.52
N PRO A 14 9.36 -3.83 10.91
CA PRO A 14 9.37 -4.00 9.46
C PRO A 14 8.11 -4.76 8.99
N ALA A 15 7.62 -4.45 7.79
CA ALA A 15 6.58 -5.27 7.17
C ALA A 15 7.19 -6.61 6.73
N GLU A 16 6.57 -7.72 7.13
CA GLU A 16 7.03 -9.07 6.78
C GLU A 16 6.17 -9.67 5.66
N THR A 17 6.71 -10.65 4.94
CA THR A 17 5.94 -11.37 3.93
C THR A 17 5.05 -12.42 4.60
N ILE A 18 3.77 -12.41 4.25
CA ILE A 18 2.77 -13.37 4.75
C ILE A 18 2.48 -14.36 3.64
N ALA A 19 2.72 -15.65 3.91
CA ALA A 19 2.40 -16.71 2.97
C ALA A 19 0.93 -17.15 3.09
N ALA A 20 0.25 -17.30 1.95
CA ALA A 20 -1.06 -17.90 1.83
C ALA A 20 -1.02 -19.06 0.81
N GLU A 21 -2.11 -19.83 0.70
CA GLU A 21 -2.15 -21.04 -0.13
C GLU A 21 -1.80 -20.79 -1.61
N ARG A 22 -2.22 -19.65 -2.17
CA ARG A 22 -2.10 -19.35 -3.61
C ARG A 22 -1.39 -18.04 -3.92
N MET A 23 -0.88 -17.35 -2.90
CA MET A 23 -0.28 -16.03 -3.04
C MET A 23 0.61 -15.69 -1.84
N LEU A 24 1.43 -14.66 -2.02
CA LEU A 24 2.13 -13.99 -0.94
C LEU A 24 1.55 -12.59 -0.77
N LEU A 25 1.42 -12.14 0.48
CA LEU A 25 1.32 -10.72 0.79
C LEU A 25 2.74 -10.26 1.09
N ARG A 26 3.36 -9.53 0.18
CA ARG A 26 4.74 -9.07 0.33
C ARG A 26 4.77 -7.57 0.58
N PRO A 27 5.76 -7.04 1.32
CA PRO A 27 5.99 -5.60 1.39
C PRO A 27 6.08 -5.00 -0.02
N LEU A 28 5.61 -3.76 -0.16
CA LEU A 28 5.78 -3.00 -1.41
C LEU A 28 7.26 -2.84 -1.76
N ARG A 29 7.55 -2.70 -3.05
CA ARG A 29 8.90 -2.49 -3.58
C ARG A 29 8.87 -1.33 -4.56
N GLU A 30 10.00 -0.67 -4.76
CA GLU A 30 10.09 0.40 -5.76
C GLU A 30 9.70 -0.09 -7.17
N ALA A 31 10.00 -1.35 -7.49
CA ALA A 31 9.61 -1.99 -8.75
C ALA A 31 8.09 -2.08 -8.97
N ASP A 32 7.28 -1.95 -7.92
CA ASP A 32 5.81 -1.96 -8.04
C ASP A 32 5.25 -0.64 -8.58
N THR A 33 6.07 0.43 -8.64
CA THR A 33 5.65 1.78 -9.03
C THR A 33 4.90 1.80 -10.35
N GLU A 34 5.48 1.23 -11.41
CA GLU A 34 4.89 1.29 -12.75
C GLU A 34 3.54 0.55 -12.79
N LEU A 35 3.48 -0.63 -12.17
CA LEU A 35 2.28 -1.44 -12.11
C LEU A 35 1.18 -0.75 -11.29
N LEU A 36 1.55 -0.18 -10.15
CA LEU A 36 0.64 0.55 -9.27
C LEU A 36 0.09 1.79 -9.99
N THR A 37 0.96 2.64 -10.56
CA THR A 37 0.58 3.81 -11.37
C THR A 37 -0.41 3.43 -12.46
N ARG A 38 -0.14 2.35 -13.21
CA ARG A 38 -1.01 1.89 -14.30
C ARG A 38 -2.41 1.56 -13.81
N TYR A 39 -2.53 0.79 -12.73
CA TYR A 39 -3.83 0.34 -12.24
C TYR A 39 -4.60 1.41 -11.46
N VAL A 40 -3.92 2.20 -10.63
CA VAL A 40 -4.60 3.25 -9.85
C VAL A 40 -4.99 4.46 -10.71
N SER A 41 -4.38 4.63 -11.88
CA SER A 41 -4.81 5.64 -12.86
C SER A 41 -6.12 5.28 -13.57
N ASP A 42 -6.54 4.00 -13.55
CA ASP A 42 -7.80 3.59 -14.16
C ASP A 42 -8.98 4.22 -13.41
N LYS A 43 -9.81 4.97 -14.14
CA LYS A 43 -10.99 5.66 -13.61
C LYS A 43 -11.92 4.71 -12.86
N ARG A 44 -12.06 3.44 -13.28
CA ARG A 44 -12.93 2.45 -12.63
C ARG A 44 -12.42 2.08 -11.23
N VAL A 45 -11.09 2.02 -11.06
CA VAL A 45 -10.45 1.79 -9.76
C VAL A 45 -10.57 3.05 -8.91
N ALA A 46 -10.17 4.20 -9.45
CA ALA A 46 -10.15 5.46 -8.70
C ALA A 46 -11.54 5.84 -8.17
N LEU A 47 -12.57 5.79 -9.01
CA LEU A 47 -13.96 6.11 -8.60
C LEU A 47 -14.57 5.12 -7.60
N GLY A 48 -14.00 3.91 -7.47
CA GLY A 48 -14.39 2.93 -6.46
C GLY A 48 -13.77 3.17 -5.08
N THR A 49 -12.90 4.17 -4.95
CA THR A 49 -12.12 4.43 -3.72
C THR A 49 -12.20 5.91 -3.33
N ARG A 50 -12.09 6.20 -2.03
CA ARG A 50 -12.08 7.59 -1.54
C ARG A 50 -10.69 8.23 -1.55
N SER A 51 -9.64 7.43 -1.56
CA SER A 51 -8.26 7.86 -1.39
C SER A 51 -7.48 8.02 -2.69
N ILE A 52 -7.96 7.47 -3.81
CA ILE A 52 -7.27 7.56 -5.10
C ILE A 52 -7.88 8.71 -5.93
N PRO A 53 -7.17 9.84 -6.09
CA PRO A 53 -7.63 10.92 -6.96
C PRO A 53 -7.64 10.53 -8.44
N HIS A 54 -8.54 11.12 -9.22
CA HIS A 54 -8.56 10.99 -10.67
C HIS A 54 -8.67 12.36 -11.36
N PRO A 55 -7.75 12.71 -12.29
CA PRO A 55 -6.59 11.93 -12.74
C PRO A 55 -5.56 11.72 -11.61
N LEU A 56 -4.74 10.68 -11.73
CA LEU A 56 -3.69 10.40 -10.75
C LEU A 56 -2.59 11.48 -10.86
N PRO A 57 -2.21 12.15 -9.76
CA PRO A 57 -1.07 13.07 -9.75
C PRO A 57 0.23 12.35 -10.13
N PRO A 58 1.13 13.00 -10.90
CA PRO A 58 2.46 12.46 -11.15
C PRO A 58 3.20 12.18 -9.84
N GLY A 59 3.87 11.03 -9.73
CA GLY A 59 4.64 10.68 -8.54
C GLY A 59 3.81 10.11 -7.37
N ALA A 60 2.48 10.01 -7.50
CA ALA A 60 1.61 9.59 -6.40
C ALA A 60 1.89 8.14 -5.96
N ALA A 61 2.16 7.24 -6.89
CA ALA A 61 2.47 5.84 -6.60
C ALA A 61 3.82 5.71 -5.86
N GLU A 62 4.84 6.43 -6.31
CA GLU A 62 6.17 6.49 -5.73
C GLU A 62 6.11 7.04 -4.30
N ALA A 63 5.33 8.10 -4.10
CA ALA A 63 5.11 8.70 -2.78
C ALA A 63 4.41 7.70 -1.84
N PHE A 64 3.39 7.00 -2.32
CA PHE A 64 2.65 6.01 -1.55
C PHE A 64 3.54 4.81 -1.15
N ILE A 65 4.32 4.26 -2.09
CA ILE A 65 5.27 3.17 -1.80
C ILE A 65 6.28 3.61 -0.74
N ARG A 66 6.85 4.81 -0.89
CA ARG A 66 7.81 5.35 0.09
C ARG A 66 7.19 5.51 1.47
N ALA A 67 5.99 6.08 1.55
CA ALA A 67 5.25 6.24 2.81
C ALA A 67 4.91 4.90 3.47
N SER A 68 4.69 3.85 2.67
CA SER A 68 4.43 2.50 3.18
C SER A 68 5.69 1.80 3.74
N LEU A 69 6.87 2.26 3.34
CA LEU A 69 8.16 1.65 3.70
C LEU A 69 8.86 2.34 4.87
N VAL A 70 8.41 3.54 5.30
CA VAL A 70 9.04 4.22 6.43
C VAL A 70 8.74 3.52 7.76
N SER A 71 9.73 3.56 8.67
CA SER A 71 9.50 3.26 10.06
C SER A 71 8.59 4.32 10.68
N GLY A 72 7.70 3.91 11.58
CA GLY A 72 6.79 4.84 12.22
C GLY A 72 5.58 5.22 11.36
N ARG A 73 5.25 4.39 10.38
CA ARG A 73 4.02 4.47 9.60
C ARG A 73 2.80 4.15 10.46
N ASP A 74 1.63 4.62 10.03
CA ASP A 74 0.33 4.37 10.64
C ASP A 74 -0.32 3.07 10.12
N GLU A 75 0.08 2.59 8.94
CA GLU A 75 -0.50 1.42 8.29
C GLU A 75 0.56 0.46 7.74
N ASP A 76 0.26 -0.84 7.77
CA ASP A 76 1.03 -1.85 7.06
C ASP A 76 0.40 -2.10 5.67
N VAL A 77 1.21 -2.03 4.61
CA VAL A 77 0.76 -2.18 3.23
C VAL A 77 1.52 -3.30 2.53
N TRP A 78 0.77 -4.20 1.88
CA TRP A 78 1.31 -5.32 1.12
C TRP A 78 0.84 -5.30 -0.33
N ALA A 79 1.71 -5.71 -1.24
CA ALA A 79 1.33 -6.17 -2.56
C ALA A 79 0.87 -7.63 -2.49
N ILE A 80 -0.20 -7.93 -3.24
CA ILE A 80 -0.65 -9.30 -3.49
C ILE A 80 0.17 -9.87 -4.64
N ASP A 81 0.94 -10.92 -4.39
CA ASP A 81 1.82 -11.57 -5.35
C ASP A 81 1.40 -13.02 -5.58
N GLY A 82 0.73 -13.26 -6.71
CA GLY A 82 0.30 -14.59 -7.16
C GLY A 82 1.35 -15.37 -7.95
N SER A 83 2.54 -14.81 -8.20
CA SER A 83 3.56 -15.49 -9.04
C SER A 83 4.15 -16.75 -8.41
N SER A 84 3.96 -16.92 -7.09
CA SER A 84 4.39 -18.09 -6.32
C SER A 84 3.38 -19.25 -6.34
N GLY A 85 2.11 -18.98 -6.68
CA GLY A 85 1.10 -20.00 -6.91
C GLY A 85 1.22 -20.54 -8.34
N GLY A 86 2.02 -21.60 -8.52
CA GLY A 86 2.10 -22.27 -9.81
C GLY A 86 0.79 -22.94 -10.19
N ALA A 87 0.36 -22.71 -11.44
CA ALA A 87 -0.61 -23.45 -12.28
C ALA A 87 -1.95 -23.88 -11.66
#